data_AF-A0A229UYU6-F1
#
_entry.id   AF-A0A229UYU6-F1
#
_cell.length_a   1.000
_cell.length_b   1.000
_cell.length_c   1.000
_cell.angle_alpha   90.00
_cell.angle_beta   90.00
_cell.angle_gamma   90.00
#
_symmetry.space_group_name_H-M   'P 1'
#
loop_
_entity.id
_entity.type
_entity.pdbx_description
1 polymer ?
#
loop_
_entity_poly.entity_id
_entity_poly.type
_entity_poly.pdbx_seq_one_letter_code
_entity_poly.pdbx_strand_id
1 'polypeptide(L)'
;MNLTMNSAFMWFILFWVFVLITFMSIGGYFMFRKFMKVLPKEDGKSKLDWQNYYVESSRHMWTEESKAFLDLLVDPVPAPFRDIARHSIAASIAQVALEKQASSITHDHCIEGYIRATPKRDYRSLTSYLDKQQIDYSAFKHLLQ
;
A
#
# COMPACT_ATOMS: atom_id res chain seq x y z
N MET A 1 -25.01 56.29 -4.02
CA MET A 1 -25.13 54.87 -4.41
C MET A 1 -23.82 54.23 -4.86
N ASN A 2 -22.85 54.98 -5.41
CA ASN A 2 -21.56 54.43 -5.88
C ASN A 2 -20.54 54.08 -4.78
N LEU A 3 -20.56 54.75 -3.63
CA LEU A 3 -19.60 54.48 -2.53
C LEU A 3 -19.92 53.16 -1.80
N THR A 4 -21.19 52.84 -1.58
CA THR A 4 -21.62 51.61 -0.88
C THR A 4 -21.42 50.34 -1.70
N MET A 5 -21.61 50.41 -3.02
CA MET A 5 -21.35 49.28 -3.93
C MET A 5 -19.86 48.92 -4.00
N ASN A 6 -18.98 49.93 -3.96
CA ASN A 6 -17.53 49.70 -3.94
C ASN A 6 -17.09 49.07 -2.59
N SER A 7 -17.65 49.52 -1.47
CA SER A 7 -17.39 48.92 -0.16
C SER A 7 -17.89 47.47 -0.04
N ALA A 8 -19.09 47.16 -0.54
CA ALA A 8 -19.64 45.80 -0.50
C ALA A 8 -18.82 44.82 -1.37
N PHE A 9 -18.41 45.27 -2.57
CA PHE A 9 -17.54 44.48 -3.45
C PHE A 9 -16.15 44.26 -2.83
N MET A 10 -15.59 45.25 -2.13
CA MET A 10 -14.33 45.11 -1.40
C MET A 10 -14.42 44.09 -0.26
N TRP A 11 -15.50 44.11 0.53
CA TRP A 11 -15.76 43.10 1.56
C TRP A 11 -15.96 41.69 0.99
N PHE A 12 -16.62 41.57 -0.17
CA PHE A 12 -16.75 40.31 -0.88
C PHE A 12 -15.39 39.75 -1.32
N ILE A 13 -14.51 40.59 -1.86
CA ILE A 13 -13.14 40.18 -2.22
C ILE A 13 -12.37 39.74 -0.97
N LEU A 14 -12.40 40.53 0.12
CA LEU A 14 -11.73 40.18 1.38
C LEU A 14 -12.21 38.84 1.92
N PHE A 15 -13.52 38.57 1.92
CA PHE A 15 -14.08 37.28 2.29
C PHE A 15 -13.46 36.13 1.47
N TRP A 16 -13.41 36.27 0.14
CA TRP A 16 -12.85 35.24 -0.73
C TRP A 16 -11.34 35.03 -0.54
N VAL A 17 -10.58 36.07 -0.18
CA VAL A 17 -9.16 35.91 0.18
C VAL A 17 -9.00 34.97 1.38
N PHE A 18 -9.78 35.17 2.44
CA PHE A 18 -9.74 34.28 3.61
C PHE A 18 -10.23 32.86 3.29
N VAL A 19 -11.28 32.74 2.47
CA VAL A 19 -11.77 31.43 2.00
C VAL A 19 -10.68 30.68 1.24
N LEU A 20 -10.05 31.30 0.24
CA LEU A 20 -9.02 30.66 -0.57
C LEU A 20 -7.79 30.28 0.25
N ILE A 21 -7.33 31.17 1.15
CA ILE A 21 -6.22 30.85 2.05
C ILE A 21 -6.57 29.64 2.93
N THR A 22 -7.78 29.62 3.50
CA THR A 22 -8.24 28.51 4.34
C THR A 22 -8.27 27.19 3.57
N PHE A 23 -8.88 27.16 2.38
CA PHE A 23 -8.91 25.95 1.54
C PHE A 23 -7.51 25.52 1.10
N MET A 24 -6.64 26.45 0.74
CA MET A 24 -5.24 26.16 0.38
C MET A 24 -4.46 25.59 1.57
N SER A 25 -4.62 26.16 2.77
CA SER A 25 -3.99 25.67 3.99
C SER A 25 -4.48 24.27 4.37
N ILE A 26 -5.79 24.01 4.27
CA ILE A 26 -6.36 22.68 4.53
C ILE A 26 -5.83 21.66 3.51
N GLY A 27 -5.88 21.98 2.21
CA GLY A 27 -5.35 21.12 1.16
C GLY A 27 -3.86 20.85 1.33
N GLY A 28 -3.08 21.89 1.65
CA GLY A 28 -1.65 21.80 1.95
C GLY A 28 -1.38 20.90 3.16
N TYR A 29 -2.14 21.02 4.25
CA TYR A 29 -2.01 20.18 5.44
C TYR A 29 -2.21 18.68 5.12
N PHE A 30 -3.24 18.34 4.34
CA PHE A 30 -3.48 16.94 3.94
C PHE A 30 -2.36 16.40 3.04
N MET A 31 -1.92 17.18 2.06
CA MET A 31 -0.81 16.80 1.18
C MET A 31 0.51 16.65 1.94
N PHE A 32 0.79 17.56 2.88
CA PHE A 32 1.98 17.50 3.73
C PHE A 32 1.97 16.26 4.63
N ARG A 33 0.83 15.94 5.26
CA ARG A 33 0.68 14.72 6.07
C ARG A 33 0.87 13.45 5.23
N LYS A 34 0.36 13.44 4.00
CA LYS A 34 0.57 12.34 3.06
C LYS A 34 2.04 12.25 2.65
N PHE A 35 2.69 13.38 2.38
CA PHE A 35 4.10 13.46 2.01
C PHE A 35 5.03 12.94 3.10
N MET A 36 4.78 13.27 4.38
CA MET A 36 5.58 12.73 5.50
C MET A 36 5.60 11.21 5.57
N LYS A 37 4.58 10.51 5.02
CA LYS A 37 4.55 9.04 4.97
C LYS A 37 5.39 8.43 3.84
N VAL A 38 5.80 9.26 2.88
CA VAL A 38 6.56 8.85 1.68
C VAL A 38 8.04 9.23 1.80
N LEU A 39 8.40 10.02 2.82
CA LEU A 39 9.80 10.36 3.10
C LEU A 39 10.66 9.08 3.22
N PRO A 40 11.91 9.13 2.76
CA PRO A 40 12.85 8.02 2.92
C PRO A 40 12.96 7.63 4.39
N LYS A 41 13.15 6.33 4.64
CA LYS A 41 13.43 5.85 6.00
C LYS A 41 14.85 6.27 6.41
N GLU A 42 15.27 5.87 7.61
CA GLU A 42 16.60 6.18 8.18
C GLU A 42 17.77 5.76 7.24
N ASP A 43 17.53 4.81 6.35
CA ASP A 43 18.46 4.29 5.34
C ASP A 43 18.48 5.08 4.02
N GLY A 44 17.69 6.15 3.90
CA GLY A 44 17.57 6.95 2.68
C GLY A 44 16.79 6.28 1.55
N LYS A 45 16.18 5.11 1.78
CA LYS A 45 15.34 4.40 0.79
C LYS A 45 13.86 4.57 1.11
N SER A 46 13.04 4.73 0.07
CA SER A 46 11.60 4.70 0.22
C SER A 46 11.10 3.25 0.42
N LYS A 47 9.84 3.11 0.83
CA LYS A 47 9.18 1.79 0.87
C LYS A 47 9.19 1.12 -0.51
N LEU A 48 9.03 1.89 -1.58
CA LEU A 48 9.00 1.38 -2.94
C LEU A 48 10.37 0.87 -3.38
N ASP A 49 11.46 1.56 -3.01
CA ASP A 49 12.83 1.14 -3.33
C ASP A 49 13.16 -0.21 -2.70
N TRP A 50 12.70 -0.43 -1.46
CA TRP A 50 12.82 -1.73 -0.81
C TRP A 50 11.99 -2.81 -1.49
N GLN A 51 10.78 -2.50 -1.92
CA GLN A 51 9.97 -3.47 -2.66
C GLN A 51 10.66 -3.90 -3.97
N ASN A 52 11.17 -2.92 -4.73
CA ASN A 52 11.92 -3.18 -5.95
C ASN A 52 13.17 -4.04 -5.65
N TYR A 53 13.92 -3.69 -4.60
CA TYR A 53 15.10 -4.45 -4.19
C TYR A 53 14.78 -5.93 -3.92
N TYR A 54 13.73 -6.24 -3.16
CA TYR A 54 13.36 -7.63 -2.86
C TYR A 54 12.87 -8.38 -4.10
N VAL A 55 12.06 -7.74 -4.94
CA VAL A 55 11.57 -8.35 -6.20
C VAL A 55 12.76 -8.69 -7.11
N GLU A 56 13.67 -7.74 -7.33
CA GLU A 56 14.85 -7.97 -8.17
C GLU A 56 15.78 -9.05 -7.59
N SER A 57 16.04 -8.99 -6.29
CA SER A 57 16.96 -9.92 -5.62
C SER A 57 16.42 -11.34 -5.59
N SER A 58 15.10 -11.53 -5.59
CA SER A 58 14.46 -12.85 -5.55
C SER A 58 14.08 -13.42 -6.92
N ARG A 59 14.32 -12.71 -8.05
CA ARG A 59 13.86 -13.14 -9.39
C ARG A 59 14.19 -14.60 -9.73
N HIS A 60 15.37 -15.06 -9.34
CA HIS A 60 15.85 -16.42 -9.59
C HIS A 60 15.19 -17.50 -8.70
N MET A 61 14.51 -17.10 -7.63
CA MET A 61 13.87 -17.99 -6.66
C MET A 61 12.43 -18.35 -7.05
N TRP A 62 11.82 -17.62 -7.99
CA TRP A 62 10.44 -17.81 -8.42
C TRP A 62 10.32 -18.99 -9.37
N THR A 63 9.51 -19.98 -8.98
CA THR A 63 9.12 -21.11 -9.81
C THR A 63 7.80 -20.80 -10.51
N GLU A 64 7.44 -21.58 -11.53
CA GLU A 64 6.12 -21.46 -12.19
C GLU A 64 4.98 -21.69 -11.19
N GLU A 65 5.15 -22.62 -10.25
CA GLU A 65 4.20 -22.90 -9.18
C GLU A 65 4.00 -21.70 -8.24
N SER A 66 5.09 -21.05 -7.79
CA SER A 66 4.96 -19.91 -6.89
C SER A 66 4.40 -18.67 -7.57
N LYS A 67 4.67 -18.48 -8.87
CA LYS A 67 4.01 -17.44 -9.69
C LYS A 67 2.51 -17.70 -9.84
N ALA A 68 2.12 -18.93 -10.14
CA ALA A 68 0.71 -19.30 -10.25
C ALA A 68 -0.02 -19.11 -8.90
N PHE A 69 0.65 -19.43 -7.79
CA PHE A 69 0.09 -19.19 -6.47
C PHE A 69 -0.01 -17.69 -6.14
N LEU A 70 0.97 -16.87 -6.54
CA LEU A 70 0.85 -15.41 -6.44
C LEU A 70 -0.35 -14.89 -7.23
N ASP A 71 -0.60 -15.40 -8.43
CA ASP A 71 -1.79 -15.04 -9.21
C ASP A 71 -3.09 -15.34 -8.45
N LEU A 72 -3.18 -16.52 -7.83
CA LEU A 72 -4.32 -16.91 -6.98
C LEU A 72 -4.51 -15.95 -5.80
N LEU A 73 -3.43 -15.56 -5.12
CA LEU A 73 -3.49 -14.68 -3.95
C LEU A 73 -3.89 -13.23 -4.32
N VAL A 74 -3.64 -12.84 -5.57
CA VAL A 74 -3.93 -11.51 -6.11
C VAL A 74 -5.34 -11.42 -6.74
N ASP A 75 -5.96 -12.54 -7.09
CA ASP A 75 -7.30 -12.62 -7.68
C ASP A 75 -8.40 -11.79 -6.96
N PRO A 76 -8.53 -11.79 -5.61
CA PRO A 76 -9.61 -11.07 -4.93
C PRO A 76 -9.45 -9.54 -5.01
N VAL A 77 -8.32 -9.04 -5.51
CA VAL A 77 -8.07 -7.60 -5.66
C VAL A 77 -8.79 -7.06 -6.90
N PRO A 78 -9.54 -5.94 -6.81
CA PRO A 78 -10.16 -5.31 -7.96
C PRO A 78 -9.15 -4.92 -9.04
N ALA A 79 -9.54 -5.10 -10.31
CA ALA A 79 -8.65 -4.90 -11.46
C ALA A 79 -7.82 -3.59 -11.45
N PRO A 80 -8.37 -2.40 -11.09
CA PRO A 80 -7.58 -1.17 -11.08
C PRO A 80 -6.41 -1.14 -10.10
N PHE A 81 -6.42 -2.00 -9.09
CA PHE A 81 -5.39 -2.05 -8.03
C PHE A 81 -4.53 -3.31 -8.11
N ARG A 82 -4.85 -4.23 -9.03
CA ARG A 82 -4.29 -5.57 -9.06
C ARG A 82 -2.78 -5.57 -9.26
N ASP A 83 -2.27 -4.74 -10.15
CA ASP A 83 -0.83 -4.68 -10.44
C ASP A 83 -0.03 -4.12 -9.26
N ILE A 84 -0.56 -3.11 -8.59
CA ILE A 84 0.06 -2.51 -7.40
C ILE A 84 0.07 -3.53 -6.24
N ALA A 85 -1.06 -4.23 -6.04
CA ALA A 85 -1.16 -5.27 -5.03
C ALA A 85 -0.21 -6.44 -5.34
N ARG A 86 -0.18 -6.91 -6.60
CA ARG A 86 0.75 -7.95 -7.06
C ARG A 86 2.19 -7.61 -6.73
N HIS A 87 2.62 -6.40 -7.07
CA HIS A 87 3.97 -5.94 -6.78
C HIS A 87 4.25 -5.92 -5.27
N SER A 88 3.33 -5.38 -4.47
CA SER A 88 3.49 -5.32 -3.02
C SER A 88 3.51 -6.71 -2.35
N ILE A 89 2.68 -7.64 -2.82
CA ILE A 89 2.63 -9.01 -2.31
C ILE A 89 3.90 -9.76 -2.73
N ALA A 90 4.30 -9.68 -4.00
CA ALA A 90 5.53 -10.30 -4.50
C ALA A 90 6.77 -9.80 -3.74
N ALA A 91 6.87 -8.50 -3.50
CA ALA A 91 7.94 -7.92 -2.70
C ALA A 91 7.96 -8.45 -1.26
N SER A 92 6.79 -8.63 -0.63
CA SER A 92 6.71 -9.17 0.73
C SER A 92 7.05 -10.66 0.78
N ILE A 93 6.64 -11.45 -0.22
CA ILE A 93 7.01 -12.87 -0.34
C ILE A 93 8.53 -13.00 -0.51
N ALA A 94 9.09 -12.21 -1.43
CA ALA A 94 10.52 -12.13 -1.66
C ALA A 94 11.30 -11.75 -0.40
N GLN A 95 10.82 -10.76 0.35
CA GLN A 95 11.41 -10.36 1.62
C GLN A 95 11.45 -11.53 2.61
N VAL A 96 10.32 -12.25 2.80
CA VAL A 96 10.26 -13.40 3.71
C VAL A 96 11.24 -14.50 3.28
N ALA A 97 11.33 -14.79 1.99
CA ALA A 97 12.23 -15.81 1.47
C ALA A 97 13.71 -15.45 1.64
N LEU A 98 14.07 -14.18 1.42
CA LEU A 98 15.42 -13.67 1.62
C LEU A 98 15.79 -13.62 3.12
N GLU A 99 14.87 -13.21 4.00
CA GLU A 99 15.05 -13.22 5.46
C GLU A 99 15.32 -14.65 5.97
N LYS A 100 14.68 -15.66 5.39
CA LYS A 100 14.88 -17.08 5.72
C LYS A 100 16.04 -17.73 4.98
N GLN A 101 16.78 -16.99 4.14
CA GLN A 101 17.86 -17.50 3.30
C GLN A 101 17.44 -18.71 2.44
N ALA A 102 16.19 -18.72 1.99
CA ALA A 102 15.66 -19.80 1.16
C ALA A 102 16.31 -19.80 -0.23
N SER A 103 16.48 -20.97 -0.81
CA SER A 103 16.97 -21.12 -2.20
C SER A 103 15.86 -20.93 -3.25
N SER A 104 14.60 -21.14 -2.86
CA SER A 104 13.42 -20.99 -3.71
C SER A 104 12.22 -20.49 -2.91
N ILE A 105 11.26 -19.90 -3.61
CA ILE A 105 10.00 -19.45 -3.00
C ILE A 105 9.07 -20.64 -2.86
N THR A 106 8.76 -21.00 -1.61
CA THR A 106 7.80 -22.06 -1.28
C THR A 106 6.42 -21.50 -0.97
N HIS A 107 5.43 -22.38 -0.91
CA HIS A 107 4.04 -22.05 -0.56
C HIS A 107 3.93 -21.29 0.78
N ASP A 108 4.72 -21.69 1.79
CA ASP A 108 4.76 -21.03 3.09
C ASP A 108 5.25 -19.58 3.03
N HIS A 109 6.27 -19.31 2.19
CA HIS A 109 6.74 -17.95 1.95
C HIS A 109 5.64 -17.09 1.30
N CYS A 110 4.87 -17.70 0.39
CA CYS A 110 3.77 -17.02 -0.28
C CYS A 110 2.65 -16.64 0.70
N ILE A 111 2.21 -17.56 1.56
CA ILE A 111 1.17 -17.29 2.56
C ILE A 111 1.65 -16.23 3.56
N GLU A 112 2.85 -16.40 4.10
CA GLU A 112 3.39 -15.44 5.06
C GLU A 112 3.56 -14.05 4.46
N GLY A 113 4.11 -13.96 3.23
CA GLY A 113 4.25 -12.71 2.51
C GLY A 113 2.90 -12.07 2.19
N TYR A 114 1.88 -12.85 1.85
CA TYR A 114 0.52 -12.36 1.61
C TYR A 114 -0.12 -11.75 2.86
N ILE A 115 0.02 -12.43 4.01
CA ILE A 115 -0.48 -11.93 5.29
C ILE A 115 0.26 -10.65 5.70
N ARG A 116 1.60 -10.63 5.58
CA ARG A 116 2.43 -9.45 5.90
C ARG A 116 2.17 -8.26 4.98
N ALA A 117 1.86 -8.49 3.71
CA ALA A 117 1.52 -7.44 2.74
C ALA A 117 0.13 -6.82 2.97
N THR A 118 -0.77 -7.55 3.63
CA THR A 118 -2.16 -7.15 3.78
C THR A 118 -2.36 -6.21 4.97
N PRO A 119 -3.04 -5.05 4.79
CA PRO A 119 -3.36 -4.17 5.91
C PRO A 119 -4.30 -4.85 6.93
N LYS A 120 -4.09 -4.60 8.23
CA LYS A 120 -4.90 -5.19 9.32
C LYS A 120 -6.41 -5.06 9.15
N ARG A 121 -6.87 -3.92 8.62
CA ARG A 121 -8.30 -3.67 8.32
C ARG A 121 -8.91 -4.66 7.34
N ASP A 122 -8.08 -5.30 6.51
CA ASP A 122 -8.48 -6.17 5.40
C ASP A 122 -8.30 -7.66 5.76
N TYR A 123 -7.87 -8.00 6.98
CA TYR A 123 -7.65 -9.39 7.43
C TYR A 123 -8.90 -10.27 7.33
N ARG A 124 -10.09 -9.73 7.59
CA ARG A 124 -11.35 -10.49 7.42
C ARG A 124 -11.53 -10.97 5.97
N SER A 125 -11.22 -10.11 4.99
CA SER A 125 -11.33 -10.45 3.57
C SER A 125 -10.26 -11.46 3.17
N LEU A 126 -9.03 -11.29 3.68
CA LEU A 126 -7.93 -12.22 3.48
C LEU A 126 -8.27 -13.62 3.99
N THR A 127 -8.68 -13.76 5.26
CA THR A 127 -8.96 -15.09 5.84
C THR A 127 -10.14 -15.75 5.15
N SER A 128 -11.20 -14.98 4.88
CA SER A 128 -12.36 -15.48 4.13
C SER A 128 -11.99 -15.97 2.73
N TYR A 129 -11.00 -15.35 2.08
CA TYR A 129 -10.52 -15.79 0.77
C TYR A 129 -9.67 -17.06 0.87
N LEU A 130 -8.73 -17.12 1.82
CA LEU A 130 -7.92 -18.32 2.06
C LEU A 130 -8.79 -19.53 2.43
N ASP A 131 -9.80 -19.35 3.29
CA ASP A 131 -10.75 -20.39 3.67
C ASP A 131 -11.54 -20.90 2.45
N LYS A 132 -11.99 -20.01 1.56
CA LYS A 132 -12.69 -20.37 0.32
C LYS A 132 -11.82 -21.17 -0.64
N GLN A 133 -10.54 -20.83 -0.73
CA GLN A 133 -9.55 -21.54 -1.55
C GLN A 133 -8.97 -22.78 -0.86
N GLN A 134 -9.45 -23.12 0.35
CA GLN A 134 -8.98 -24.25 1.16
C GLN A 134 -7.46 -24.19 1.46
N ILE A 135 -6.91 -22.99 1.60
CA ILE A 135 -5.51 -22.77 1.91
C ILE A 135 -5.33 -22.76 3.43
N ASP A 136 -4.55 -23.69 3.97
CA ASP A 136 -4.22 -23.69 5.40
C ASP A 136 -3.18 -22.59 5.73
N TYR A 137 -3.55 -21.71 6.65
CA TYR A 137 -2.69 -20.65 7.18
C TYR A 137 -2.52 -20.74 8.70
N SER A 138 -2.83 -21.89 9.30
CA SER A 138 -2.83 -22.09 10.76
C SER A 138 -1.48 -21.75 11.41
N ALA A 139 -0.37 -22.07 10.75
CA ALA A 139 0.99 -21.71 11.20
C ALA A 139 1.21 -20.20 11.29
N PHE A 140 0.48 -19.41 10.49
CA PHE A 140 0.66 -17.96 10.36
C PHE A 140 -0.42 -17.15 11.08
N LYS A 141 -1.36 -17.79 11.80
CA LYS A 141 -2.41 -17.10 12.57
C LYS A 141 -1.86 -16.08 13.55
N HIS A 142 -0.66 -16.32 14.08
CA HIS A 142 0.02 -15.38 14.99
C HIS A 142 0.32 -14.01 14.36
N LEU A 143 0.36 -13.91 13.02
CA LEU A 143 0.57 -12.66 12.28
C LEU A 143 -0.72 -11.84 12.10
N LEU A 144 -1.90 -12.43 12.34
CA LEU A 144 -3.22 -11.80 12.16
C LEU A 144 -3.68 -11.05 13.42
N GLN A 145 -2.85 -10.18 13.97
CA GLN A 145 -3.12 -9.36 15.17
C GLN A 145 -3.41 -7.89 14.84
#